data_AF-A0A938QUD8-F1
#
_entry.id   AF-A0A938QUD8-F1
#
_cell.length_a   1.000
_cell.length_b   1.000
_cell.length_c   1.000
_cell.angle_alpha   90.00
_cell.angle_beta   90.00
_cell.angle_gamma   90.00
#
_symmetry.space_group_name_H-M   'P 1'
#
loop_
_entity.id
_entity.type
_entity.pdbx_description
1 polymer ?
#
loop_
_entity_poly.entity_id
_entity_poly.type
_entity_poly.pdbx_seq_one_letter_code
_entity_poly.pdbx_strand_id
1 'polypeptide(L)' 'MDISFTDDMMLLKLTDGRQVRVPLEWFPTLRDAGAEQRRNWRLIGKGIGIHWPDLDEDLSLEGLLR' A
#
# COMPACT_ATOMS: atom_id res chain seq x y z
N MET A 1 8.23 -8.54 1.47
CA MET A 1 6.91 -7.89 1.58
C MET A 1 6.34 -7.78 0.18
N ASP A 2 5.03 -7.90 0.03
CA ASP A 2 4.33 -7.78 -1.25
C ASP A 2 3.04 -6.98 -1.06
N ILE A 3 2.63 -6.20 -2.07
CA ILE A 3 1.40 -5.42 -2.04
C ILE A 3 0.62 -5.72 -3.32
N SER A 4 -0.64 -6.10 -3.15
CA SER A 4 -1.56 -6.34 -4.25
C SER A 4 -2.89 -5.63 -4.02
N PHE A 5 -3.65 -5.49 -5.10
CA PHE A 5 -4.89 -4.74 -5.13
C PHE A 5 -5.99 -5.56 -5.77
N THR A 6 -7.19 -5.38 -5.25
CA THR A 6 -8.46 -5.77 -5.88
C THR A 6 -9.22 -4.50 -6.23
N ASP A 7 -10.48 -4.62 -6.66
CA ASP A 7 -11.30 -3.45 -7.02
C ASP A 7 -11.56 -2.55 -5.80
N ASP A 8 -11.66 -3.12 -4.60
CA ASP A 8 -12.06 -2.42 -3.36
C ASP A 8 -11.07 -2.54 -2.20
N MET A 9 -10.08 -3.46 -2.27
CA MET A 9 -9.12 -3.69 -1.19
C MET A 9 -7.66 -3.57 -1.62
N MET A 10 -6.83 -3.06 -0.70
CA MET A 10 -5.37 -3.20 -0.72
C MET A 10 -4.96 -4.32 0.23
N LEU A 11 -4.07 -5.21 -0.23
CA LEU A 11 -3.60 -6.38 0.49
C LEU A 11 -2.08 -6.28 0.66
N LEU A 12 -1.61 -6.36 1.90
CA LEU A 12 -0.18 -6.39 2.22
C LEU A 12 0.19 -7.76 2.78
N LYS A 13 1.24 -8.36 2.23
CA LYS A 13 1.90 -9.55 2.79
C LYS A 13 3.21 -9.14 3.43
N LEU A 14 3.28 -9.23 4.75
CA LEU A 14 4.47 -8.87 5.52
C LEU A 14 5.51 -10.00 5.50
N THR A 15 6.76 -9.67 5.81
CA THR A 15 7.86 -10.64 5.83
C THR A 15 7.75 -11.68 6.96
N ASP A 16 6.97 -11.39 8.00
CA ASP A 16 6.68 -12.30 9.11
C ASP A 16 5.51 -13.26 8.81
N GLY A 17 4.97 -13.22 7.58
CA GLY A 17 3.87 -14.08 7.14
C GLY A 17 2.47 -13.54 7.44
N ARG A 18 2.34 -12.43 8.19
CA ARG A 18 1.05 -11.77 8.40
C ARG A 18 0.53 -11.16 7.10
N GLN A 19 -0.80 -11.11 6.99
CA GLN A 19 -1.49 -10.42 5.92
C GLN A 19 -2.38 -9.33 6.49
N VAL A 20 -2.31 -8.14 5.91
CA VAL A 20 -3.19 -7.01 6.22
C VAL A 20 -4.07 -6.76 5.00
N ARG A 21 -5.37 -6.56 5.22
CA ARG A 21 -6.30 -6.18 4.17
C ARG A 21 -7.05 -4.94 4.62
N VAL A 22 -6.99 -3.89 3.82
CA VAL A 22 -7.62 -2.61 4.12
C VAL A 22 -8.45 -2.14 2.92
N PRO A 23 -9.61 -1.52 3.15
CA PRO A 23 -10.40 -0.91 2.08
C PRO A 23 -9.63 0.20 1.35
N LEU A 24 -9.73 0.23 0.02
CA LEU A 24 -9.17 1.30 -0.81
C LEU A 24 -9.86 2.64 -0.58
N GLU A 25 -11.11 2.65 -0.09
CA GLU A 25 -11.82 3.88 0.27
C GLU A 25 -11.09 4.75 1.30
N TRP A 26 -10.22 4.16 2.13
CA TRP A 26 -9.39 4.90 3.08
C TRP A 26 -8.25 5.67 2.42
N PHE A 27 -7.92 5.33 1.17
CA PHE A 27 -6.82 5.89 0.40
C PHE A 27 -7.33 6.39 -0.96
N PRO A 28 -8.03 7.54 -1.02
CA PRO A 28 -8.62 8.06 -2.26
C PRO A 28 -7.63 8.11 -3.44
N THR A 29 -6.38 8.52 -3.21
CA THR A 29 -5.32 8.54 -4.23
C THR A 29 -5.09 7.15 -4.83
N LEU A 30 -4.97 6.11 -3.99
CA LEU A 30 -4.79 4.73 -4.46
C LEU A 30 -6.05 4.16 -5.09
N ARG A 31 -7.24 4.48 -4.56
CA ARG A 31 -8.53 4.06 -5.10
C ARG A 31 -8.72 4.55 -6.53
N ASP A 32 -8.32 5.78 -6.82
CA ASP A 32 -8.54 6.39 -8.13
C ASP A 32 -7.34 6.15 -9.09
N ALA A 33 -6.23 5.61 -8.58
CA ALA A 33 -5.04 5.28 -9.36
C ALA A 33 -5.23 4.07 -10.30
N GLY A 34 -4.55 4.12 -11.45
CA GLY A 34 -4.48 3.01 -12.39
C GLY A 34 -3.63 1.84 -11.88
N ALA A 35 -3.81 0.67 -12.48
CA ALA A 35 -3.13 -0.56 -12.04
C ALA A 35 -1.59 -0.46 -12.11
N GLU A 36 -1.03 0.23 -13.11
CA GLU A 36 0.42 0.44 -13.20
C GLU A 36 0.95 1.35 -12.10
N GLN A 37 0.25 2.45 -11.81
CA GLN A 37 0.63 3.38 -10.75
C GLN A 37 0.61 2.68 -9.38
N ARG A 38 -0.44 1.88 -9.10
CA ARG A 38 -0.52 1.08 -7.86
C ARG A 38 0.58 0.03 -7.73
N ARG A 39 1.04 -0.54 -8.85
CA ARG A 39 2.15 -1.52 -8.85
C ARG A 39 3.51 -0.86 -8.65
N ASN A 40 3.65 0.42 -9.00
CA ASN A 40 4.90 1.16 -8.83
C ASN A 40 5.02 1.72 -7.41
N TRP A 41 5.44 0.87 -6.47
CA TRP A 41 5.69 1.25 -5.08
C TRP A 41 7.10 0.89 -4.63
N ARG A 42 7.58 1.55 -3.58
CA ARG A 42 8.83 1.23 -2.91
C ARG A 42 8.73 1.39 -1.40
N LEU A 43 9.55 0.66 -0.67
CA LEU A 43 9.72 0.89 0.77
C LEU A 43 10.54 2.16 1.03
N ILE A 44 10.14 2.90 2.05
CA ILE A 44 10.85 4.08 2.56
C ILE A 44 11.08 3.97 4.07
N GLY A 45 11.90 4.87 4.62
CA GLY A 45 12.12 4.95 6.07
C GLY A 45 12.71 3.68 6.71
N LYS A 46 13.56 2.95 5.98
CA LYS A 46 14.07 1.62 6.39
C LYS A 46 12.98 0.55 6.55
N GLY A 47 11.93 0.63 5.75
CA GLY A 47 10.87 -0.37 5.70
C GLY A 47 9.73 -0.12 6.67
N ILE A 48 9.55 1.12 7.15
CA ILE A 48 8.41 1.53 8.01
C ILE A 48 7.30 2.23 7.22
N GLY A 49 7.56 2.59 5.96
CA GLY A 49 6.57 3.23 5.08
C GLY A 49 6.65 2.72 3.65
N ILE A 50 5.60 3.02 2.89
CA ILE A 50 5.43 2.69 1.48
C ILE A 50 5.21 3.99 0.72
N HIS A 51 5.93 4.15 -0.39
CA HIS A 51 5.82 5.31 -1.27
C HIS A 51 5.42 4.88 -2.67
N TRP A 52 4.47 5.59 -3.27
CA TRP A 52 4.07 5.48 -4.68
C TRP A 52 4.56 6.70 -5.46
N PRO A 53 5.68 6.60 -6.23
CA PRO A 53 6.27 7.73 -6.93
C PRO A 53 5.36 8.38 -7.96
N ASP A 54 4.55 7.59 -8.67
CA ASP A 54 3.66 8.10 -9.72
C ASP A 54 2.45 8.86 -9.18
N LEU A 55 2.23 8.77 -7.86
CA LEU A 55 1.08 9.34 -7.16
C LEU A 55 1.50 10.38 -6.11
N ASP A 56 2.80 10.48 -5.81
CA ASP A 56 3.35 11.28 -4.71
C ASP A 56 2.68 10.98 -3.35
N GLU A 57 2.37 9.69 -3.12
CA GLU A 57 1.62 9.22 -1.95
C GLU A 57 2.51 8.37 -1.03
N ASP A 58 2.42 8.62 0.28
CA ASP A 58 3.14 7.89 1.33
C ASP A 58 2.19 7.29 2.36
N LEU A 59 2.37 6.00 2.68
CA LEU A 59 1.65 5.33 3.76
C LEU A 59 2.60 4.79 4.84
N SER A 60 2.21 4.96 6.10
CA SER A 60 2.89 4.35 7.25
C SER A 60 2.43 2.92 7.47
N LEU A 61 3.37 1.96 7.50
CA LEU A 61 3.05 0.56 7.84
C LEU A 61 2.58 0.42 9.29
N GLU A 62 3.11 1.22 10.21
CA GLU A 62 2.64 1.22 11.60
C GLU A 62 1.19 1.70 11.68
N GLY A 63 0.82 2.71 10.89
CA GLY A 63 -0.55 3.21 10.82
C GLY A 63 -1.55 2.17 10.31
N LEU A 64 -1.12 1.26 9.43
CA LEU A 64 -1.95 0.16 8.91
C LEU A 64 -2.10 -1.02 9.89
N LEU A 65 -1.28 -1.09 10.94
CA LEU A 65 -1.23 -2.22 11.89
C LEU A 65 -1.84 -1.92 13.26
N ARG A 66 -2.35 -0.70 13.47
CA ARG A 66 -2.97 -0.27 14.73
C ARG A 66 -4.46 -0.56 14.78
#